data_AF-A0A6P6RIA9-F1
#
_entry.id   AF-A0A6P6RIA9-F1
#
_cell.length_a   1.000
_cell.length_b   1.000
_cell.length_c   1.000
_cell.angle_alpha   90.00
_cell.angle_beta   90.00
_cell.angle_gamma   90.00
#
_symmetry.space_group_name_H-M   'P 1'
#
loop_
_entity.id
_entity.type
_entity.pdbx_description
1 polymer ?
#
loop_
_entity_poly.entity_id
_entity_poly.type
_entity_poly.pdbx_seq_one_letter_code
_entity_poly.pdbx_strand_id
1 'polypeptide(L)'
;MLSSYIIHHDNKMFRQVCGIPQGSSVSALLCNLCYGHMENSLLKGIAKGGCLMRLVDDFLLITPHLSKATEFLTTLLAGVPDYGCQINPQKVAVNFPVCVEWLDSGVSVLPSCCLFPWCGLLLDTHSLDVYKDYSRYDGLSLRYSLTLGSAHSPTAVMKKLLSVLSLKCTDIFLDLRMNSVEAVYRSLYKLILLQALRFHACVRSLPLGQSVESNPCFFLKMIWTMSRVTNRLVRHINKGLVLGSPDGGGLLQYEAVQLLFCLAFVVVFTRHRSLYRSLLPPLHKRKRRLERGLRGIRLSRVRQAATPTIPQDFKHIRT
;
A
#
# COMPACT_ATOMS: atom_id res chain seq x y z
N MET A 1 -20.09 12.92 -27.18
CA MET A 1 -19.59 11.59 -26.76
C MET A 1 -19.14 10.83 -27.98
N LEU A 2 -18.16 9.92 -27.86
CA LEU A 2 -17.67 9.09 -28.96
C LEU A 2 -18.85 8.43 -29.69
N SER A 3 -19.12 8.87 -30.92
CA SER A 3 -20.36 8.53 -31.64
C SER A 3 -20.32 7.14 -32.26
N SER A 4 -19.14 6.56 -32.48
CA SER A 4 -18.99 5.23 -33.07
C SER A 4 -17.68 4.57 -32.62
N TYR A 5 -17.78 3.64 -31.67
CA TYR A 5 -16.72 2.68 -31.38
C TYR A 5 -17.13 1.29 -31.89
N ILE A 6 -16.28 0.67 -32.71
CA ILE A 6 -16.55 -0.63 -33.32
C ILE A 6 -15.71 -1.70 -32.64
N ILE A 7 -16.37 -2.79 -32.24
CA ILE A 7 -15.78 -3.95 -31.58
C ILE A 7 -15.81 -5.11 -32.57
N HIS A 8 -14.66 -5.74 -32.78
CA HIS A 8 -14.54 -6.97 -33.56
C HIS A 8 -14.58 -8.17 -32.61
N HIS A 9 -15.49 -9.10 -32.84
CA HIS A 9 -15.57 -10.36 -32.10
C HIS A 9 -16.13 -11.47 -33.01
N ASP A 10 -15.48 -12.63 -33.04
CA ASP A 10 -15.87 -13.79 -33.86
C ASP A 10 -16.21 -13.44 -35.32
N ASN A 11 -15.30 -12.70 -36.00
CA ASN A 11 -15.46 -12.20 -37.37
C ASN A 11 -16.72 -11.32 -37.60
N LYS A 12 -17.33 -10.81 -36.53
CA LYS A 12 -18.48 -9.89 -36.58
C LYS A 12 -18.10 -8.52 -36.04
N MET A 13 -18.82 -7.54 -36.55
CA MET A 13 -18.68 -6.13 -36.20
C MET A 13 -19.84 -5.69 -35.32
N PHE A 14 -19.53 -5.14 -34.15
CA PHE A 14 -20.51 -4.62 -33.22
C PHE A 14 -20.25 -3.14 -32.99
N ARG A 15 -21.30 -2.33 -32.94
CA ARG A 15 -21.19 -0.93 -32.51
C ARG A 15 -21.51 -0.85 -31.02
N GLN A 16 -20.60 -0.28 -30.23
CA GLN A 16 -20.91 0.04 -28.85
C GLN A 16 -21.88 1.23 -28.81
N VAL A 17 -23.02 1.02 -28.16
CA VAL A 17 -24.10 2.02 -28.02
C VAL A 17 -24.28 2.51 -26.58
N CYS A 18 -23.69 1.82 -25.60
CA CYS A 18 -23.80 2.16 -24.19
C CYS A 18 -22.40 2.40 -23.60
N GLY A 19 -22.24 3.54 -22.92
CA GLY A 19 -21.03 3.88 -22.17
C GLY A 19 -19.80 4.19 -23.02
N ILE A 20 -18.67 4.34 -22.33
CA ILE A 20 -17.36 4.63 -22.92
C ILE A 20 -16.61 3.29 -23.12
N PRO A 21 -15.97 3.04 -24.28
CA PRO A 21 -15.26 1.79 -24.53
C PRO A 21 -14.10 1.56 -23.57
N GLN A 22 -14.15 0.45 -22.81
CA GLN A 22 -13.04 0.03 -21.96
C GLN A 22 -11.85 -0.41 -22.82
N GLY A 23 -10.64 -0.06 -22.39
CA GLY A 23 -9.41 -0.32 -23.15
C GLY A 23 -9.07 0.76 -24.19
N SER A 24 -9.98 1.70 -24.48
CA SER A 24 -9.62 2.90 -25.25
C SER A 24 -8.67 3.78 -24.45
N SER A 25 -7.65 4.33 -25.11
CA SER A 25 -6.62 5.20 -24.50
C SER A 25 -7.19 6.48 -23.88
N VAL A 26 -8.37 6.93 -24.33
CA VAL A 26 -9.04 8.14 -23.83
C VAL A 26 -10.17 7.86 -22.86
N SER A 27 -10.50 6.58 -22.62
CA SER A 27 -11.70 6.19 -21.85
C SER A 27 -11.72 6.75 -20.43
N ALA A 28 -10.59 6.65 -19.71
CA ALA A 28 -10.46 7.16 -18.35
C ALA A 28 -10.60 8.69 -18.28
N LEU A 29 -10.07 9.42 -19.26
CA LEU A 29 -10.18 10.89 -19.32
C LEU A 29 -11.62 11.32 -19.56
N LEU A 30 -12.32 10.67 -20.50
CA LEU A 30 -13.73 10.95 -20.79
C LEU A 30 -14.64 10.60 -19.61
N CYS A 31 -14.38 9.49 -18.92
CA CYS A 31 -15.07 9.12 -17.69
C CYS A 31 -14.88 10.19 -16.61
N ASN A 32 -13.63 10.65 -16.41
CA ASN A 32 -13.32 11.70 -15.46
C ASN A 32 -13.98 13.04 -15.80
N LEU A 33 -14.10 13.40 -17.08
CA LEU A 33 -14.84 14.60 -17.51
C LEU A 33 -16.33 14.48 -17.22
N CYS A 34 -16.93 13.33 -17.53
CA CYS A 34 -18.35 13.07 -17.30
C CYS A 34 -18.70 13.15 -15.81
N TYR A 35 -18.01 12.38 -14.97
CA TYR A 35 -18.25 12.42 -13.52
C TYR A 35 -17.72 13.69 -12.84
N GLY A 36 -16.72 14.36 -13.41
CA GLY A 36 -16.30 15.68 -12.95
C GLY A 36 -17.40 16.74 -13.12
N HIS A 37 -18.16 16.67 -14.21
CA HIS A 37 -19.35 17.51 -14.38
C HIS A 37 -20.44 17.13 -13.37
N MET A 38 -20.71 15.83 -13.18
CA MET A 38 -21.68 15.33 -12.20
C MET A 38 -21.38 15.85 -10.79
N GLU A 39 -20.13 15.75 -10.34
CA GLU A 39 -19.68 16.21 -9.03
C GLU A 39 -19.94 17.70 -8.82
N ASN A 40 -19.61 18.52 -9.83
CA ASN A 40 -19.81 19.97 -9.77
C ASN A 40 -21.28 20.37 -9.78
N SER A 41 -22.13 19.59 -10.46
CA SER A 41 -23.56 19.84 -10.56
C SER A 41 -24.33 19.38 -9.32
N LEU A 42 -23.98 18.22 -8.76
CA LEU A 42 -24.78 17.56 -7.71
C LEU A 42 -24.12 17.56 -6.33
N LEU A 43 -22.78 17.52 -6.25
CA LEU A 43 -22.05 17.25 -5.00
C LEU A 43 -21.27 18.46 -4.47
N LYS A 44 -21.37 19.63 -5.12
CA LYS A 44 -20.61 20.85 -4.80
C LYS A 44 -20.82 21.34 -3.36
N GLY A 45 -22.02 21.17 -2.80
CA GLY A 45 -22.32 21.57 -1.41
C GLY A 45 -21.79 20.61 -0.34
N ILE A 46 -21.67 19.34 -0.71
CA ILE A 46 -21.33 18.22 0.18
C ILE A 46 -19.87 18.32 0.64
N ALA A 47 -18.96 18.74 -0.26
CA ALA A 47 -17.54 18.88 0.06
C ALA A 47 -17.22 20.07 1.00
N LYS A 48 -18.15 21.02 1.23
CA LYS A 48 -17.85 22.19 2.09
C LYS A 48 -17.58 21.73 3.53
N GLY A 49 -16.41 22.05 4.08
CA GLY A 49 -16.04 21.61 5.43
C GLY A 49 -15.71 20.12 5.53
N GLY A 50 -15.49 19.45 4.40
CA GLY A 50 -15.00 18.07 4.30
C GLY A 50 -14.03 17.91 3.13
N CYS A 51 -13.76 16.67 2.77
CA CYS A 51 -12.94 16.29 1.63
C CYS A 51 -13.69 15.24 0.81
N LEU A 52 -14.02 15.57 -0.44
CA LEU A 52 -14.55 14.63 -1.43
C LEU A 52 -13.43 14.28 -2.39
N MET A 53 -13.16 12.99 -2.56
CA MET A 53 -12.18 12.45 -3.48
C MET A 53 -12.84 11.42 -4.40
N ARG A 54 -12.38 11.35 -5.65
CA ARG A 54 -12.79 10.33 -6.61
C ARG A 54 -11.61 9.80 -7.39
N LEU A 55 -11.58 8.49 -7.56
CA LEU A 55 -10.71 7.81 -8.51
C LEU A 55 -11.56 7.05 -9.51
N VAL A 56 -11.79 7.66 -10.69
CA VAL A 56 -12.68 7.13 -11.72
C VAL A 56 -14.10 6.93 -11.18
N ASP A 57 -14.46 5.72 -10.79
CA ASP A 57 -15.77 5.27 -10.28
C ASP A 57 -15.81 5.13 -8.74
N ASP A 58 -14.66 5.13 -8.06
CA ASP A 58 -14.59 5.02 -6.61
C ASP A 58 -14.65 6.42 -5.95
N PHE A 59 -15.63 6.65 -5.09
CA PHE A 59 -15.76 7.89 -4.31
C PHE A 59 -15.38 7.71 -2.84
N LEU A 60 -14.85 8.75 -2.22
CA LEU A 60 -14.60 8.85 -0.78
C LEU A 60 -15.01 10.23 -0.29
N LEU A 61 -15.88 10.27 0.72
CA LEU A 61 -16.22 11.49 1.44
C LEU A 61 -15.73 11.38 2.89
N ILE A 62 -14.92 12.34 3.32
CA ILE A 62 -14.53 12.53 4.71
C ILE A 62 -15.15 13.84 5.19
N THR A 63 -16.04 13.78 6.16
CA THR A 63 -16.71 14.98 6.69
C THR A 63 -17.03 14.83 8.19
N PRO A 64 -16.89 15.90 8.99
CA PRO A 64 -17.37 15.89 10.37
C PRO A 64 -18.90 16.09 10.46
N HIS A 65 -19.60 16.26 9.34
CA HIS A 65 -21.04 16.58 9.31
C HIS A 65 -21.86 15.37 8.87
N LEU A 66 -22.53 14.72 9.81
CA LEU A 66 -23.37 13.55 9.55
C LEU A 66 -24.46 13.81 8.49
N SER A 67 -25.05 15.01 8.50
CA SER A 67 -26.04 15.40 7.50
C SER A 67 -25.50 15.32 6.08
N LYS A 68 -24.25 15.75 5.85
CA LYS A 68 -23.60 15.70 4.53
C LYS A 68 -23.23 14.29 4.12
N ALA A 69 -22.77 13.47 5.06
CA ALA A 69 -22.49 12.06 4.79
C ALA A 69 -23.77 11.29 4.40
N THR A 70 -24.87 11.61 5.08
CA THR A 70 -26.20 11.05 4.78
C THR A 70 -26.71 11.52 3.42
N GLU A 71 -26.67 12.84 3.15
CA GLU A 71 -27.07 13.42 1.86
C GLU A 71 -26.27 12.82 0.68
N PHE A 72 -24.96 12.68 0.86
CA PHE A 72 -24.07 12.06 -0.11
C PHE A 72 -24.45 10.62 -0.41
N LEU A 73 -24.64 9.80 0.63
CA LEU A 73 -25.00 8.41 0.47
C LEU A 73 -26.39 8.25 -0.18
N THR A 74 -27.38 9.03 0.26
CA THR A 74 -28.72 9.05 -0.34
C THR A 74 -28.66 9.37 -1.83
N THR A 75 -27.92 10.42 -2.20
CA THR A 75 -27.79 10.87 -3.59
C THR A 75 -27.17 9.78 -4.46
N LEU A 76 -26.11 9.12 -3.97
CA LEU A 76 -25.41 8.09 -4.73
C LEU A 76 -26.17 6.76 -4.80
N LEU A 77 -26.88 6.36 -3.75
CA LEU A 77 -27.71 5.14 -3.75
C LEU A 77 -28.95 5.29 -4.63
N ALA A 78 -29.52 6.49 -4.73
CA ALA A 78 -30.60 6.76 -5.69
C ALA A 78 -30.13 6.63 -7.15
N GLY A 79 -28.82 6.72 -7.39
CA GLY A 79 -28.23 6.73 -8.72
C GLY A 79 -28.36 8.08 -9.42
N VAL A 80 -27.59 8.27 -10.49
CA VAL A 80 -27.62 9.47 -11.32
C VAL A 80 -27.79 9.06 -12.79
N PRO A 81 -29.04 8.84 -13.26
CA PRO A 81 -29.32 8.29 -14.58
C PRO A 81 -28.72 9.11 -15.74
N ASP A 82 -28.73 10.44 -15.65
CA ASP A 82 -28.18 11.34 -16.67
C ASP A 82 -26.68 11.13 -16.94
N TYR A 83 -25.98 10.52 -15.98
CA TYR A 83 -24.55 10.20 -16.06
C TYR A 83 -24.30 8.69 -16.15
N GLY A 84 -25.36 7.87 -16.21
CA GLY A 84 -25.26 6.41 -16.12
C GLY A 84 -24.55 5.95 -14.83
N CYS A 85 -24.66 6.73 -13.75
CA CYS A 85 -24.03 6.41 -12.47
C CYS A 85 -24.99 5.56 -11.64
N GLN A 86 -24.58 4.33 -11.32
CA GLN A 86 -25.31 3.45 -10.42
C GLN A 86 -24.31 2.82 -9.45
N ILE A 87 -24.52 3.03 -8.15
CA ILE A 87 -23.67 2.45 -7.11
C ILE A 87 -24.14 1.04 -6.78
N ASN A 88 -23.18 0.14 -6.57
CA ASN A 88 -23.44 -1.18 -6.01
C ASN A 88 -23.45 -1.07 -4.47
N PRO A 89 -24.61 -1.23 -3.79
CA PRO A 89 -24.69 -1.09 -2.35
C PRO A 89 -23.78 -2.05 -1.57
N GLN A 90 -23.52 -3.25 -2.10
CA GLN A 90 -22.62 -4.24 -1.49
C GLN A 90 -21.15 -3.80 -1.44
N LYS A 91 -20.79 -2.78 -2.22
CA LYS A 91 -19.44 -2.18 -2.20
C LYS A 91 -19.39 -0.87 -1.42
N VAL A 92 -20.53 -0.40 -0.90
CA VAL A 92 -20.58 0.81 -0.08
C VAL A 92 -20.16 0.46 1.34
N ALA A 93 -19.26 1.28 1.88
CA ALA A 93 -18.88 1.25 3.29
C ALA A 93 -19.15 2.61 3.92
N VAL A 94 -19.63 2.62 5.16
CA VAL A 94 -19.81 3.81 6.00
C VAL A 94 -19.31 3.54 7.41
N ASN A 95 -19.05 4.56 8.22
CA ASN A 95 -18.68 4.43 9.62
C ASN A 95 -19.63 5.18 10.56
N PHE A 96 -20.88 5.37 10.13
CA PHE A 96 -21.94 6.04 10.89
C PHE A 96 -23.24 5.23 10.82
N PRO A 97 -24.19 5.43 11.76
CA PRO A 97 -25.46 4.71 11.76
C PRO A 97 -26.28 4.98 10.50
N VAL A 98 -26.88 3.93 9.95
CA VAL A 98 -27.74 3.97 8.75
C VAL A 98 -29.11 3.38 9.05
N CYS A 99 -30.10 3.70 8.20
CA CYS A 99 -31.43 3.11 8.28
C CYS A 99 -31.42 1.63 7.83
N VAL A 100 -32.47 0.90 8.20
CA VAL A 100 -32.59 -0.55 7.96
C VAL A 100 -32.58 -0.86 6.47
N GLU A 101 -33.20 0.00 5.65
CA GLU A 101 -33.30 -0.19 4.20
C GLU A 101 -31.92 -0.22 3.52
N TRP A 102 -30.96 0.59 3.99
CA TRP A 102 -29.61 0.59 3.45
C TRP A 102 -28.81 -0.64 3.87
N LEU A 103 -29.02 -1.10 5.12
CA LEU A 103 -28.41 -2.33 5.60
C LEU A 103 -28.89 -3.54 4.80
N ASP A 104 -30.21 -3.64 4.60
CA ASP A 104 -30.85 -4.70 3.81
C ASP A 104 -30.41 -4.68 2.34
N SER A 105 -30.07 -3.49 1.82
CA SER A 105 -29.51 -3.33 0.47
C SER A 105 -28.06 -3.85 0.36
N GLY A 106 -27.36 -4.08 1.47
CA GLY A 106 -26.00 -4.60 1.53
C GLY A 106 -24.92 -3.57 1.87
N VAL A 107 -25.29 -2.36 2.30
CA VAL A 107 -24.32 -1.35 2.76
C VAL A 107 -23.58 -1.84 4.00
N SER A 108 -22.25 -1.81 3.96
CA SER A 108 -21.41 -2.23 5.08
C SER A 108 -21.21 -1.10 6.09
N VAL A 109 -21.60 -1.32 7.35
CA VAL A 109 -21.38 -0.37 8.45
C VAL A 109 -20.15 -0.79 9.24
N LEU A 110 -19.09 0.01 9.14
CA LEU A 110 -17.85 -0.13 9.88
C LEU A 110 -17.94 0.56 11.26
N PRO A 111 -17.07 0.20 12.22
CA PRO A 111 -16.93 0.94 13.46
C PRO A 111 -16.59 2.41 13.21
N SER A 112 -17.04 3.31 14.09
CA SER A 112 -16.80 4.76 13.97
C SER A 112 -15.30 5.10 13.87
N CYS A 113 -14.50 4.49 14.74
CA CYS A 113 -13.04 4.48 14.67
C CYS A 113 -12.58 3.19 13.98
N CYS A 114 -12.13 3.29 12.73
CA CYS A 114 -11.67 2.15 11.94
C CYS A 114 -10.57 2.54 10.95
N LEU A 115 -10.02 1.51 10.30
CA LEU A 115 -9.18 1.67 9.11
C LEU A 115 -10.10 1.60 7.88
N PHE A 116 -10.53 2.75 7.38
CA PHE A 116 -11.48 2.85 6.28
C PHE A 116 -10.80 2.55 4.94
N PRO A 117 -11.28 1.56 4.16
CA PRO A 117 -10.65 1.17 2.90
C PRO A 117 -11.05 2.09 1.74
N TRP A 118 -10.08 2.50 0.93
CA TRP A 118 -10.34 3.19 -0.33
C TRP A 118 -9.18 3.02 -1.32
N CYS A 119 -9.47 2.50 -2.52
CA CYS A 119 -8.51 2.33 -3.63
C CYS A 119 -7.16 1.67 -3.23
N GLY A 120 -7.17 0.67 -2.34
CA GLY A 120 -5.98 -0.04 -1.87
C GLY A 120 -5.21 0.68 -0.74
N LEU A 121 -5.80 1.75 -0.19
CA LEU A 121 -5.38 2.45 1.01
C LEU A 121 -6.31 2.09 2.18
N LEU A 122 -5.82 2.34 3.39
CA LEU A 122 -6.56 2.26 4.64
C LEU A 122 -6.34 3.58 5.39
N LEU A 123 -7.41 4.32 5.65
CA LEU A 123 -7.35 5.59 6.37
C LEU A 123 -7.82 5.38 7.80
N ASP A 124 -7.00 5.74 8.78
CA ASP A 124 -7.44 5.77 10.17
C ASP A 124 -8.44 6.92 10.36
N THR A 125 -9.70 6.60 10.67
CA THR A 125 -10.75 7.63 10.75
C THR A 125 -10.59 8.57 11.94
N HIS A 126 -9.70 8.26 12.88
CA HIS A 126 -9.39 9.12 14.02
C HIS A 126 -8.13 9.95 13.80
N SER A 127 -7.00 9.32 13.43
CA SER A 127 -5.72 10.04 13.26
C SER A 127 -5.49 10.60 11.85
N LEU A 128 -6.26 10.13 10.86
CA LEU A 128 -6.05 10.36 9.42
C LEU A 128 -4.73 9.81 8.88
N ASP A 129 -4.05 8.95 9.65
CA ASP A 129 -2.89 8.20 9.15
C ASP A 129 -3.31 7.29 7.99
N VAL A 130 -2.49 7.25 6.94
CA VAL A 130 -2.74 6.47 5.74
C VAL A 130 -1.81 5.27 5.71
N TYR A 131 -2.42 4.10 5.57
CA TYR A 131 -1.73 2.82 5.45
C TYR A 131 -2.03 2.18 4.10
N LYS A 132 -1.14 1.30 3.67
CA LYS A 132 -1.41 0.44 2.52
C LYS A 132 -2.31 -0.72 2.94
N ASP A 133 -3.29 -1.05 2.12
CA ASP A 133 -4.04 -2.29 2.27
C ASP A 133 -3.23 -3.49 1.75
N TYR A 134 -2.87 -4.40 2.65
CA TYR A 134 -2.18 -5.66 2.32
C TYR A 134 -3.13 -6.85 2.19
N SER A 135 -4.43 -6.70 2.49
CA SER A 135 -5.44 -7.77 2.36
C SER A 135 -5.51 -8.34 0.94
N ARG A 136 -5.14 -7.53 -0.06
CA ARG A 136 -5.03 -7.93 -1.48
C ARG A 136 -3.99 -9.02 -1.73
N TYR A 137 -3.10 -9.31 -0.77
CA TYR A 137 -2.14 -10.42 -0.84
C TYR A 137 -2.64 -11.68 -0.13
N ASP A 138 -3.80 -11.64 0.53
CA ASP A 138 -4.36 -12.78 1.25
C ASP A 138 -4.58 -13.97 0.30
N GLY A 139 -4.06 -15.13 0.69
CA GLY A 139 -4.10 -16.36 -0.11
C GLY A 139 -3.25 -16.36 -1.39
N LEU A 140 -2.69 -15.22 -1.81
CA LEU A 140 -1.91 -15.12 -3.05
C LEU A 140 -0.44 -15.54 -2.85
N SER A 141 0.11 -16.20 -3.87
CA SER A 141 1.56 -16.39 -3.96
C SER A 141 2.23 -15.12 -4.47
N LEU A 142 3.21 -14.61 -3.71
CA LEU A 142 4.00 -13.45 -4.10
C LEU A 142 4.81 -13.66 -5.37
N ARG A 143 4.98 -14.91 -5.84
CA ARG A 143 5.51 -15.20 -7.17
C ARG A 143 4.72 -14.48 -8.27
N TYR A 144 3.39 -14.39 -8.13
CA TYR A 144 2.53 -13.68 -9.08
C TYR A 144 2.50 -12.16 -8.89
N SER A 145 3.11 -11.66 -7.81
CA SER A 145 3.22 -10.21 -7.55
C SER A 145 4.43 -9.57 -8.24
N LEU A 146 5.29 -10.37 -8.88
CA LEU A 146 6.54 -9.94 -9.51
C LEU A 146 6.80 -10.67 -10.82
N THR A 147 6.87 -9.94 -11.92
CA THR A 147 7.40 -10.47 -13.19
C THR A 147 8.92 -10.41 -13.15
N LEU A 148 9.56 -11.56 -12.95
CA LEU A 148 10.99 -11.76 -13.21
C LEU A 148 11.11 -12.14 -14.69
N GLY A 149 11.74 -11.30 -15.51
CA GLY A 149 11.93 -11.59 -16.93
C GLY A 149 12.75 -12.87 -17.18
N SER A 150 13.00 -13.20 -18.44
CA SER A 150 13.64 -14.47 -18.85
C SER A 150 15.05 -14.72 -18.30
N ALA A 151 15.76 -13.68 -17.85
CA ALA A 151 17.10 -13.79 -17.27
C ALA A 151 17.04 -13.85 -15.73
N HIS A 152 16.97 -15.07 -15.16
CA HIS A 152 17.00 -15.30 -13.71
C HIS A 152 18.43 -15.29 -13.16
N SER A 153 19.02 -14.10 -12.98
CA SER A 153 20.30 -13.94 -12.26
C SER A 153 20.11 -13.20 -10.93
N PRO A 154 20.98 -13.43 -9.92
CA PRO A 154 20.97 -12.68 -8.66
C PRO A 154 20.98 -11.17 -8.88
N THR A 155 21.71 -10.69 -9.90
CA THR A 155 21.78 -9.27 -10.26
C THR A 155 20.45 -8.76 -10.82
N ALA A 156 19.78 -9.53 -11.70
CA ALA A 156 18.47 -9.16 -12.23
C ALA A 156 17.41 -9.13 -11.11
N VAL A 157 17.42 -10.12 -10.22
CA VAL A 157 16.57 -10.15 -9.02
C VAL A 157 16.83 -8.93 -8.14
N MET A 158 18.09 -8.59 -7.87
CA MET A 158 18.45 -7.41 -7.09
C MET A 158 17.90 -6.12 -7.71
N LYS A 159 18.09 -5.92 -9.02
CA LYS A 159 17.56 -4.74 -9.73
C LYS A 159 16.04 -4.66 -9.63
N LYS A 160 15.33 -5.79 -9.83
CA LYS A 160 13.87 -5.83 -9.76
C LYS A 160 13.36 -5.54 -8.35
N LEU A 161 13.95 -6.17 -7.34
CA LEU A 161 13.59 -5.94 -5.93
C LEU A 161 13.83 -4.48 -5.54
N LEU A 162 14.95 -3.88 -5.95
CA LEU A 162 15.22 -2.46 -5.70
C LEU A 162 14.22 -1.54 -6.41
N SER A 163 13.90 -1.80 -7.68
CA SER A 163 12.91 -1.03 -8.43
C SER A 163 11.53 -1.08 -7.76
N VAL A 164 11.08 -2.26 -7.35
CA VAL A 164 9.79 -2.42 -6.66
C VAL A 164 9.81 -1.75 -5.29
N LEU A 165 10.90 -1.87 -4.54
CA LEU A 165 11.05 -1.21 -3.25
C LEU A 165 10.95 0.31 -3.40
N SER A 166 11.70 0.89 -4.35
CA SER A 166 11.65 2.32 -4.63
C SER A 166 10.25 2.77 -5.05
N LEU A 167 9.58 2.01 -5.92
CA LEU A 167 8.22 2.33 -6.37
C LEU A 167 7.18 2.27 -5.24
N LYS A 168 7.38 1.41 -4.23
CA LYS A 168 6.43 1.23 -3.12
C LYS A 168 6.74 2.13 -1.92
N CYS A 169 7.95 2.67 -1.83
CA CYS A 169 8.31 3.71 -0.86
C CYS A 169 7.76 5.08 -1.31
N THR A 170 6.44 5.24 -1.22
CA THR A 170 5.73 6.45 -1.66
C THR A 170 5.43 7.39 -0.49
N ASP A 171 5.38 8.69 -0.80
CA ASP A 171 5.20 9.79 0.14
C ASP A 171 3.95 9.64 1.00
N ILE A 172 2.85 9.16 0.41
CA ILE A 172 1.56 8.97 1.12
C ILE A 172 1.67 8.13 2.40
N PHE A 173 2.64 7.22 2.51
CA PHE A 173 2.84 6.36 3.69
C PHE A 173 4.01 6.81 4.58
N LEU A 174 4.88 7.67 4.07
CA LEU A 174 6.21 7.92 4.64
C LEU A 174 6.46 9.41 4.97
N ASP A 175 5.58 10.30 4.53
CA ASP A 175 5.64 11.73 4.85
C ASP A 175 5.09 12.00 6.26
N LEU A 176 5.94 12.52 7.12
CA LEU A 176 5.66 12.87 8.52
C LEU A 176 4.79 14.13 8.68
N ARG A 177 4.57 14.88 7.59
CA ARG A 177 3.60 15.99 7.57
C ARG A 177 2.17 15.47 7.45
N MET A 178 2.01 14.30 6.84
CA MET A 178 0.73 13.65 6.59
C MET A 178 0.42 12.57 7.62
N ASN A 179 1.45 11.90 8.13
CA ASN A 179 1.32 10.74 9.01
C ASN A 179 2.10 10.94 10.31
N SER A 180 1.61 10.35 11.39
CA SER A 180 2.31 10.21 12.65
C SER A 180 3.62 9.41 12.50
N VAL A 181 4.56 9.64 13.41
CA VAL A 181 5.85 8.91 13.43
C VAL A 181 5.62 7.41 13.58
N GLU A 182 4.66 7.05 14.43
CA GLU A 182 4.23 5.68 14.70
C GLU A 182 3.67 5.02 13.44
N ALA A 183 2.81 5.71 12.69
CA ALA A 183 2.28 5.24 11.42
C ALA A 183 3.38 5.03 10.37
N VAL A 184 4.31 5.99 10.22
CA VAL A 184 5.43 5.86 9.28
C VAL A 184 6.32 4.66 9.63
N TYR A 185 6.64 4.44 10.90
CA TYR A 185 7.41 3.26 11.30
C TYR A 185 6.66 1.95 11.02
N ARG A 186 5.35 1.89 11.28
CA ARG A 186 4.52 0.71 11.00
C ARG A 186 4.41 0.44 9.49
N SER A 187 4.21 1.47 8.69
CA SER A 187 4.20 1.41 7.23
C SER A 187 5.54 0.93 6.67
N LEU A 188 6.66 1.47 7.18
CA LEU A 188 8.00 1.00 6.83
C LEU A 188 8.19 -0.48 7.17
N TYR A 189 7.80 -0.92 8.37
CA TYR A 189 7.95 -2.32 8.77
C TYR A 189 7.20 -3.26 7.83
N LYS A 190 5.91 -3.00 7.58
CA LYS A 190 5.09 -3.83 6.68
C LYS A 190 5.62 -3.84 5.24
N LEU A 191 6.07 -2.69 4.73
CA LEU A 191 6.68 -2.58 3.42
C LEU A 191 7.97 -3.42 3.32
N ILE A 192 8.85 -3.33 4.32
CA ILE A 192 10.11 -4.07 4.37
C ILE A 192 9.85 -5.58 4.57
N LEU A 193 8.85 -5.96 5.37
CA LEU A 193 8.46 -7.36 5.56
C LEU A 193 7.95 -7.98 4.26
N LEU A 194 7.09 -7.27 3.52
CA LEU A 194 6.64 -7.72 2.21
C LEU A 194 7.83 -7.84 1.24
N GLN A 195 8.79 -6.94 1.33
CA GLN A 195 10.01 -7.00 0.55
C GLN A 195 10.90 -8.20 0.91
N ALA A 196 10.99 -8.57 2.18
CA ALA A 196 11.71 -9.76 2.62
C ALA A 196 11.04 -11.06 2.12
N LEU A 197 9.71 -11.10 2.09
CA LEU A 197 8.95 -12.22 1.52
C LEU A 197 9.15 -12.32 -0.01
N ARG A 198 9.12 -11.19 -0.72
CA ARG A 198 9.45 -11.11 -2.16
C ARG A 198 10.88 -11.56 -2.44
N PHE A 199 11.82 -11.12 -1.61
CA PHE A 199 13.21 -11.56 -1.68
C PHE A 199 13.28 -13.09 -1.59
N HIS A 200 12.57 -13.69 -0.65
CA HIS A 200 12.53 -15.15 -0.50
C HIS A 200 11.96 -15.84 -1.75
N ALA A 201 10.82 -15.40 -2.25
CA ALA A 201 10.20 -15.94 -3.46
C ALA A 201 11.13 -15.85 -4.68
N CYS A 202 11.85 -14.74 -4.85
CA CYS A 202 12.82 -14.58 -5.93
C CYS A 202 14.05 -15.48 -5.75
N VAL A 203 14.60 -15.59 -4.54
CA VAL A 203 15.76 -16.45 -4.26
C VAL A 203 15.43 -17.92 -4.52
N ARG A 204 14.22 -18.38 -4.19
CA ARG A 204 13.76 -19.74 -4.52
C ARG A 204 13.66 -20.01 -6.01
N SER A 205 13.53 -18.96 -6.82
CA SER A 205 13.39 -19.04 -8.27
C SER A 205 14.73 -18.91 -9.00
N LEU A 206 15.86 -18.80 -8.28
CA LEU A 206 17.17 -18.70 -8.91
C LEU A 206 17.63 -20.06 -9.46
N PRO A 207 18.37 -20.07 -10.59
CA PRO A 207 18.95 -21.29 -11.13
C PRO A 207 19.91 -21.98 -10.14
N LEU A 208 20.12 -23.28 -10.37
CA LEU A 208 21.11 -24.07 -9.63
C LEU A 208 22.50 -23.40 -9.68
N GLY A 209 23.22 -23.45 -8.56
CA GLY A 209 24.54 -22.81 -8.41
C GLY A 209 24.52 -21.31 -8.08
N GLN A 210 23.37 -20.63 -8.20
CA GLN A 210 23.23 -19.20 -7.88
C GLN A 210 22.52 -18.96 -6.53
N SER A 211 22.65 -19.91 -5.60
CA SER A 211 21.98 -19.90 -4.31
C SER A 211 22.64 -18.95 -3.31
N VAL A 212 21.98 -18.75 -2.16
CA VAL A 212 22.53 -17.97 -1.05
C VAL A 212 23.80 -18.59 -0.47
N GLU A 213 23.91 -19.91 -0.52
CA GLU A 213 25.09 -20.63 0.00
C GLU A 213 26.31 -20.42 -0.89
N SER A 214 26.13 -20.32 -2.21
CA SER A 214 27.25 -20.10 -3.13
C SER A 214 27.81 -18.68 -3.04
N ASN A 215 27.00 -17.68 -2.68
CA ASN A 215 27.47 -16.30 -2.54
C ASN A 215 26.73 -15.48 -1.46
N PRO A 216 26.89 -15.79 -0.17
CA PRO A 216 26.17 -15.12 0.91
C PRO A 216 26.47 -13.62 1.00
N CYS A 217 27.70 -13.22 0.65
CA CYS A 217 28.13 -11.82 0.64
C CYS A 217 27.32 -10.97 -0.35
N PHE A 218 27.00 -11.51 -1.54
CA PHE A 218 26.15 -10.83 -2.51
C PHE A 218 24.75 -10.55 -1.95
N PHE A 219 24.11 -11.56 -1.36
CA PHE A 219 22.77 -11.43 -0.80
C PHE A 219 22.73 -10.49 0.41
N LEU A 220 23.75 -10.50 1.28
CA LEU A 220 23.87 -9.50 2.35
C LEU A 220 24.03 -8.09 1.79
N LYS A 221 24.90 -7.91 0.78
CA LYS A 221 25.08 -6.61 0.11
C LYS A 221 23.78 -6.12 -0.50
N MET A 222 22.96 -7.00 -1.06
CA MET A 222 21.63 -6.67 -1.57
C MET A 222 20.70 -6.14 -0.46
N ILE A 223 20.61 -6.82 0.70
CA ILE A 223 19.81 -6.37 1.85
C ILE A 223 20.24 -4.99 2.33
N TRP A 224 21.56 -4.77 2.50
CA TRP A 224 22.08 -3.48 2.93
C TRP A 224 21.94 -2.38 1.88
N THR A 225 21.92 -2.74 0.60
CA THR A 225 21.65 -1.78 -0.47
C THR A 225 20.19 -1.34 -0.46
N MET A 226 19.25 -2.27 -0.29
CA MET A 226 17.83 -1.94 -0.08
C MET A 226 17.64 -1.03 1.13
N SER A 227 18.25 -1.35 2.27
CA SER A 227 18.19 -0.51 3.47
C SER A 227 18.71 0.92 3.25
N ARG A 228 19.84 1.07 2.55
CA ARG A 228 20.40 2.39 2.19
C ARG A 228 19.49 3.17 1.24
N VAL A 229 18.91 2.50 0.24
CA VAL A 229 17.97 3.12 -0.71
C VAL A 229 16.71 3.59 0.01
N THR A 230 16.08 2.74 0.83
CA THR A 230 14.89 3.12 1.62
C THR A 230 15.17 4.32 2.52
N ASN A 231 16.31 4.34 3.22
CA ASN A 231 16.66 5.49 4.06
C ASN A 231 16.85 6.78 3.24
N ARG A 232 17.47 6.71 2.05
CA ARG A 232 17.59 7.88 1.17
C ARG A 232 16.23 8.40 0.71
N LEU A 233 15.31 7.50 0.36
CA LEU A 233 13.95 7.87 -0.04
C LEU A 233 13.18 8.51 1.13
N VAL A 234 13.18 7.89 2.31
CA VAL A 234 12.54 8.47 3.52
C VAL A 234 13.06 9.88 3.80
N ARG A 235 14.38 10.10 3.68
CA ARG A 235 15.00 11.42 3.86
C ARG A 235 14.62 12.43 2.78
N HIS A 236 14.46 11.96 1.54
CA HIS A 236 14.05 12.80 0.43
C HIS A 236 12.59 13.26 0.58
N ILE A 237 11.69 12.32 0.89
CA ILE A 237 10.26 12.57 1.13
C ILE A 237 10.09 13.61 2.26
N ASN A 238 10.86 13.46 3.32
CA ASN A 238 10.79 14.32 4.49
C ASN A 238 11.86 15.43 4.50
N LYS A 239 12.30 15.89 3.32
CA LYS A 239 13.27 16.97 3.21
C LYS A 239 12.72 18.23 3.88
N GLY A 240 13.55 18.88 4.69
CA GLY A 240 13.16 20.07 5.48
C GLY A 240 12.74 19.75 6.92
N LEU A 241 12.54 18.47 7.27
CA LEU A 241 12.34 18.06 8.66
C LEU A 241 13.66 17.60 9.30
N VAL A 242 13.79 17.80 10.61
CA VAL A 242 14.91 17.27 11.39
C VAL A 242 14.69 15.78 11.66
N LEU A 243 15.13 14.94 10.72
CA LEU A 243 14.99 13.48 10.82
C LEU A 243 16.04 12.84 11.73
N GLY A 244 17.21 13.48 11.85
CA GLY A 244 18.29 13.10 12.74
C GLY A 244 19.09 14.33 13.18
N SER A 245 19.58 14.32 14.41
CA SER A 245 20.49 15.30 15.00
C SER A 245 21.77 14.58 15.45
N PRO A 246 22.96 15.22 15.36
CA PRO A 246 24.20 14.73 15.97
C PRO A 246 24.06 14.34 17.44
N ASP A 247 23.16 15.01 18.17
CA ASP A 247 22.87 14.77 19.60
C ASP A 247 21.94 13.56 19.81
N GLY A 248 21.61 12.82 18.75
CA GLY A 248 20.72 11.66 18.82
C GLY A 248 19.23 12.01 18.86
N GLY A 249 18.86 13.27 18.66
CA GLY A 249 17.49 13.71 18.36
C GLY A 249 17.07 13.40 16.92
N GLY A 250 15.79 13.51 16.59
CA GLY A 250 15.27 13.38 15.22
C GLY A 250 14.17 12.34 15.06
N LEU A 251 13.22 12.63 14.18
CA LEU A 251 11.98 11.88 14.02
C LEU A 251 12.19 10.48 13.39
N LEU A 252 13.18 10.32 12.49
CA LEU A 252 13.47 9.07 11.78
C LEU A 252 14.98 8.88 11.56
N GLN A 253 15.59 8.02 12.36
CA GLN A 253 17.03 7.73 12.28
C GLN A 253 17.36 6.63 11.26
N TYR A 254 18.56 6.72 10.66
CA TYR A 254 19.03 5.70 9.71
C TYR A 254 19.13 4.32 10.36
N GLU A 255 19.62 4.29 11.59
CA GLU A 255 19.74 3.11 12.44
C GLU A 255 18.40 2.43 12.65
N ALA A 256 17.32 3.21 12.77
CA ALA A 256 15.97 2.71 12.97
C ALA A 256 15.44 2.01 11.71
N VAL A 257 15.60 2.62 10.53
CA VAL A 257 15.26 1.99 9.24
C VAL A 257 16.07 0.71 9.05
N GLN A 258 17.37 0.74 9.34
CA GLN A 258 18.23 -0.44 9.23
C GLN A 258 17.85 -1.53 10.23
N LEU A 259 17.39 -1.17 11.43
CA LEU A 259 16.91 -2.14 12.42
C LEU A 259 15.62 -2.80 11.93
N LEU A 260 14.69 -2.06 11.31
CA LEU A 260 13.49 -2.64 10.69
C LEU A 260 13.85 -3.69 9.61
N PHE A 261 14.86 -3.42 8.78
CA PHE A 261 15.39 -4.42 7.84
C PHE A 261 15.90 -5.67 8.56
N CYS A 262 16.66 -5.51 9.64
CA CYS A 262 17.13 -6.66 10.41
C CYS A 262 15.96 -7.47 10.99
N LEU A 263 14.95 -6.80 11.57
CA LEU A 263 13.78 -7.44 12.17
C LEU A 263 12.97 -8.23 11.12
N ALA A 264 12.59 -7.57 10.03
CA ALA A 264 11.78 -8.17 8.98
C ALA A 264 12.48 -9.35 8.27
N PHE A 265 13.77 -9.19 7.91
CA PHE A 265 14.50 -10.28 7.25
C PHE A 265 14.78 -11.45 8.18
N VAL A 266 15.06 -11.21 9.47
CA VAL A 266 15.21 -12.29 10.45
C VAL A 266 13.91 -13.07 10.60
N VAL A 267 12.74 -12.41 10.60
CA VAL A 267 11.43 -13.08 10.66
C VAL A 267 11.25 -14.06 9.50
N VAL A 268 11.55 -13.65 8.27
CA VAL A 268 11.45 -14.52 7.09
C VAL A 268 12.52 -15.61 7.09
N PHE A 269 13.78 -15.26 7.34
CA PHE A 269 14.90 -16.22 7.27
C PHE A 269 14.84 -17.29 8.36
N THR A 270 14.29 -16.96 9.52
CA THR A 270 14.09 -17.93 10.61
C THR A 270 13.07 -19.02 10.25
N ARG A 271 12.14 -18.75 9.34
CA ARG A 271 11.20 -19.77 8.82
C ARG A 271 11.83 -20.70 7.77
N HIS A 272 12.91 -20.24 7.14
CA HIS A 272 13.60 -20.96 6.06
C HIS A 272 15.09 -21.14 6.41
N ARG A 273 15.39 -21.60 7.64
CA ARG A 273 16.77 -21.62 8.19
C ARG A 273 17.76 -22.37 7.33
N SER A 274 17.34 -23.47 6.69
CA SER A 274 18.20 -24.27 5.81
C SER A 274 18.80 -23.41 4.70
N LEU A 275 17.99 -22.54 4.07
CA LEU A 275 18.42 -21.67 2.97
C LEU A 275 19.24 -20.45 3.40
N TYR A 276 19.01 -19.93 4.61
CA TYR A 276 19.55 -18.64 5.06
C TYR A 276 20.50 -18.72 6.26
N ARG A 277 20.99 -19.93 6.61
CA ARG A 277 21.88 -20.16 7.74
C ARG A 277 23.11 -19.24 7.73
N SER A 278 23.67 -18.96 6.56
CA SER A 278 24.83 -18.08 6.38
C SER A 278 24.51 -16.59 6.57
N LEU A 279 23.25 -16.16 6.37
CA LEU A 279 22.84 -14.75 6.46
C LEU A 279 22.35 -14.34 7.85
N LEU A 280 21.85 -15.29 8.64
CA LEU A 280 21.29 -15.04 9.97
C LEU A 280 22.30 -14.46 10.97
N PRO A 281 23.53 -15.01 11.15
CA PRO A 281 24.47 -14.49 12.15
C PRO A 281 24.88 -13.03 11.90
N PRO A 282 25.24 -12.60 10.67
CA PRO A 282 25.52 -11.19 10.37
C PRO A 282 24.32 -10.27 10.67
N LEU A 283 23.09 -10.68 10.33
CA LEU A 283 21.88 -9.93 10.62
C LEU A 283 21.63 -9.81 12.13
N HIS A 284 21.76 -10.89 12.90
CA HIS A 284 21.63 -10.85 14.36
C HIS A 284 22.72 -10.00 15.04
N LYS A 285 23.96 -10.06 14.54
CA LYS A 285 25.07 -9.21 15.03
C LYS A 285 24.76 -7.74 14.78
N ARG A 286 24.28 -7.38 13.57
CA ARG A 286 23.89 -6.00 13.25
C ARG A 286 22.68 -5.54 14.05
N LYS A 287 21.63 -6.37 14.17
CA LYS A 287 20.46 -6.12 15.02
C LYS A 287 20.86 -5.73 16.45
N ARG A 288 21.63 -6.58 17.14
CA ARG A 288 22.10 -6.33 18.52
C ARG A 288 22.95 -5.07 18.66
N ARG A 289 23.71 -4.69 17.62
CA ARG A 289 24.47 -3.43 17.62
C ARG A 289 23.54 -2.23 17.50
N LEU A 290 22.56 -2.28 16.60
CA LEU A 290 21.57 -1.20 16.40
C LEU A 290 20.67 -1.03 17.62
N GLU A 291 20.23 -2.11 18.27
CA GLU A 291 19.43 -2.05 19.49
C GLU A 291 20.20 -1.45 20.69
N ARG A 292 21.53 -1.57 20.72
CA ARG A 292 22.35 -0.91 21.75
C ARG A 292 22.55 0.59 21.48
N GLY A 293 22.56 0.97 20.20
CA GLY A 293 22.70 2.36 19.75
C GLY A 293 21.40 3.16 19.82
N LEU A 294 20.27 2.54 19.45
CA LEU A 294 18.93 3.09 19.62
C LEU A 294 18.49 2.84 21.06
N ARG A 295 18.36 3.89 21.87
CA ARG A 295 17.92 3.78 23.28
C ARG A 295 16.58 4.47 23.51
N GLY A 296 15.89 4.04 24.56
CA GLY A 296 14.64 4.64 25.03
C GLY A 296 13.54 4.63 23.97
N ILE A 297 12.89 5.77 23.79
CA ILE A 297 11.69 5.93 22.94
C ILE A 297 11.93 5.58 21.46
N ARG A 298 13.16 5.76 20.98
CA ARG A 298 13.53 5.44 19.58
C ARG A 298 13.47 3.95 19.31
N LEU A 299 13.98 3.15 20.25
CA LEU A 299 13.94 1.70 20.14
C LEU A 299 12.52 1.17 20.38
N SER A 300 11.77 1.76 21.32
CA SER A 300 10.39 1.35 21.57
C SER A 300 9.51 1.54 20.35
N ARG A 301 9.62 2.68 19.64
CA ARG A 301 8.89 2.93 18.37
C ARG A 301 9.17 1.86 17.30
N VAL A 302 10.45 1.53 17.09
CA VAL A 302 10.83 0.49 16.12
C VAL A 302 10.28 -0.88 16.53
N ARG A 303 10.34 -1.22 17.82
CA ARG A 303 9.79 -2.49 18.34
C ARG A 303 8.27 -2.54 18.25
N GLN A 304 7.59 -1.45 18.57
CA GLN A 304 6.13 -1.32 18.46
C GLN A 304 5.68 -1.51 17.00
N ALA A 305 6.35 -0.86 16.05
CA ALA A 305 6.05 -1.02 14.63
C ALA A 305 6.26 -2.46 14.12
N ALA A 306 7.24 -3.17 14.69
CA ALA A 306 7.52 -4.57 14.40
C ALA A 306 6.71 -5.57 15.27
N THR A 307 5.71 -5.10 16.01
CA THR A 307 4.84 -5.92 16.86
C THR A 307 3.39 -5.86 16.35
N PRO A 308 2.75 -7.02 16.09
CA PRO A 308 3.33 -8.37 16.11
C PRO A 308 4.39 -8.56 15.01
N THR A 309 5.31 -9.51 15.21
CA THR A 309 6.39 -9.80 14.25
C THR A 309 5.86 -10.15 12.87
N ILE A 310 4.71 -10.81 12.81
CA ILE A 310 3.97 -11.08 11.58
C ILE A 310 2.57 -10.53 11.77
N PRO A 311 2.29 -9.36 11.17
CA PRO A 311 0.96 -8.78 11.15
C PRO A 311 -0.11 -9.75 10.62
N GLN A 312 -1.36 -9.57 11.07
CA GLN A 312 -2.46 -10.47 10.72
C GLN A 312 -2.68 -10.55 9.20
N ASP A 313 -2.59 -9.40 8.51
CA ASP A 313 -2.68 -9.22 7.07
C ASP A 313 -1.51 -9.86 6.28
N PHE A 314 -0.52 -10.45 6.98
CA PHE A 314 0.61 -11.15 6.38
C PHE A 314 0.57 -12.67 6.60
N LYS A 315 -0.34 -13.18 7.43
CA LYS A 315 -0.32 -14.59 7.87
C LYS A 315 -0.57 -15.58 6.73
N HIS A 316 -1.43 -15.23 5.77
CA HIS A 316 -1.82 -16.12 4.68
C HIS A 316 -1.12 -15.81 3.35
N ILE A 317 -0.19 -14.85 3.34
CA ILE A 317 0.63 -14.55 2.16
C ILE A 317 1.56 -15.75 1.88
N ARG A 318 1.51 -16.27 0.65
CA ARG A 318 2.32 -17.42 0.22
C ARG A 318 3.58 -16.95 -0.52
N THR A 319 4.68 -17.69 -0.40
CA THR A 319 5.98 -17.40 -1.04
C THR A 319 6.57 -18.60 -1.75
#